data_AF-A0A0Q4R104-F1
#
_entry.id   AF-A0A0Q4R104-F1
#
_cell.length_a   1.000
_cell.length_b   1.000
_cell.length_c   1.000
_cell.angle_alpha   90.00
_cell.angle_beta   90.00
_cell.angle_gamma   90.00
#
_symmetry.space_group_name_H-M   'P 1'
#
loop_
_entity.id
_entity.type
_entity.pdbx_description
1 polymer ?
#
loop_
_entity_poly.entity_id
_entity_poly.type
_entity_poly.pdbx_seq_one_letter_code
_entity_poly.pdbx_strand_id
1 'polypeptide(L)'
;MRKTFKTLLLALPLAMAGITAAQADNTSAEGRWRQIDPDTHRAKSIVEISRASNGSLHGRIVELLNPSRPNPTCDKCSDDRKDKPITGMEIIRDMRADGANKWSGGNILKPDEGKVYKSKMELIEGGAKLQVSGCIMFICKSQTWERM
;
A
#
# COMPACT_ATOMS: atom_id res chain seq x y z
N MET A 1 -51.31 -45.62 33.89
CA MET A 1 -50.97 -44.50 32.99
C MET A 1 -50.74 -43.24 33.83
N ARG A 2 -49.51 -42.73 33.91
CA ARG A 2 -49.15 -41.32 34.11
C ARG A 2 -47.62 -41.21 34.08
N LYS A 3 -47.13 -40.51 33.06
CA LYS A 3 -45.72 -40.33 32.71
C LYS A 3 -45.11 -39.25 33.61
N THR A 4 -43.92 -39.47 34.15
CA THR A 4 -43.09 -38.39 34.71
C THR A 4 -41.77 -38.32 33.95
N PHE A 5 -41.55 -37.14 33.40
CA PHE A 5 -40.52 -36.74 32.45
C PHE A 5 -39.17 -36.64 33.19
N LYS A 6 -38.16 -37.43 32.78
CA LYS A 6 -36.77 -37.18 33.19
C LYS A 6 -36.20 -36.10 32.29
N THR A 7 -36.05 -34.89 32.82
CA THR A 7 -35.38 -33.78 32.14
C THR A 7 -33.91 -34.14 31.95
N LEU A 8 -33.54 -34.50 30.72
CA LEU A 8 -32.16 -34.72 30.32
C LEU A 8 -31.54 -33.35 30.01
N LEU A 9 -30.69 -32.84 30.91
CA LEU A 9 -29.83 -31.68 30.65
C LEU A 9 -28.73 -32.09 29.66
N LEU A 10 -28.97 -31.84 28.38
CA LEU A 10 -27.97 -31.99 27.33
C LEU A 10 -27.06 -30.75 27.37
N ALA A 11 -25.87 -30.89 27.96
CA ALA A 11 -24.83 -29.86 27.89
C ALA A 11 -24.29 -29.78 26.46
N LEU A 12 -24.63 -28.70 25.75
CA LEU A 12 -24.17 -28.43 24.40
C LEU A 12 -22.74 -27.84 24.46
N PRO A 13 -21.72 -28.44 23.82
CA PRO A 13 -20.39 -27.83 23.78
C PRO A 13 -20.45 -26.61 22.85
N LEU A 14 -20.27 -25.42 23.43
CA LEU A 14 -20.15 -24.17 22.69
C LEU A 14 -18.78 -24.18 21.96
N ALA A 15 -18.78 -24.57 20.68
CA ALA A 15 -17.59 -24.53 19.84
C ALA A 15 -17.23 -23.06 19.57
N MET A 16 -16.24 -22.56 20.32
CA MET A 16 -15.68 -21.23 20.15
C MET A 16 -14.78 -21.24 18.92
N ALA A 17 -15.33 -20.89 17.76
CA ALA A 17 -14.55 -20.67 16.55
C ALA A 17 -13.66 -19.44 16.77
N GLY A 18 -12.35 -19.68 16.95
CA GLY A 18 -11.35 -18.62 17.08
C GLY A 18 -11.29 -17.77 15.82
N ILE A 19 -11.64 -16.49 15.94
CA ILE A 19 -11.39 -15.51 14.88
C ILE A 19 -9.89 -15.26 14.88
N THR A 20 -9.16 -15.90 13.98
CA THR A 20 -7.76 -15.52 13.70
C THR A 20 -7.78 -14.18 12.99
N ALA A 21 -7.53 -13.11 13.71
CA ALA A 21 -7.20 -11.82 13.10
C ALA A 21 -5.89 -12.01 12.32
N ALA A 22 -5.94 -11.84 10.99
CA ALA A 22 -4.74 -11.79 10.18
C ALA A 22 -3.87 -10.63 10.68
N GLN A 23 -2.77 -10.93 11.37
CA GLN A 23 -1.81 -9.92 11.78
C GLN A 23 -1.09 -9.45 10.51
N ALA A 24 -1.23 -8.16 10.18
CA ALA A 24 -0.42 -7.56 9.14
C ALA A 24 1.06 -7.74 9.51
N ASP A 25 1.83 -8.32 8.61
CA ASP A 25 3.26 -8.51 8.79
C ASP A 25 3.94 -7.13 8.66
N ASN A 26 4.07 -6.43 9.80
CA ASN A 26 4.59 -5.06 9.87
C ASN A 26 6.07 -4.96 9.44
N THR A 27 6.68 -6.08 9.05
CA THR A 27 8.04 -6.18 8.52
C THR A 27 8.10 -6.07 6.99
N SER A 28 6.97 -6.16 6.29
CA SER A 28 6.89 -6.03 4.83
C SER A 28 6.31 -4.67 4.40
N ALA A 29 6.86 -4.10 3.32
CA ALA A 29 6.29 -2.92 2.68
C ALA A 29 5.03 -3.22 1.84
N GLU A 30 4.69 -4.50 1.66
CA GLU A 30 3.44 -4.91 1.02
C GLU A 30 2.21 -4.41 1.81
N GLY A 31 1.13 -4.10 1.10
CA GLY A 31 -0.11 -3.58 1.66
C GLY A 31 -0.51 -2.21 1.11
N ARG A 32 -1.50 -1.59 1.75
CA ARG A 32 -2.08 -0.31 1.32
C ARG A 32 -1.52 0.85 2.13
N TRP A 33 -1.20 1.91 1.42
CA TRP A 33 -0.52 3.09 1.94
C TRP A 33 -1.21 4.36 1.50
N ARG A 34 -1.48 5.24 2.44
CA ARG A 34 -2.04 6.56 2.21
C ARG A 34 -0.91 7.56 1.98
N GLN A 35 -0.88 8.17 0.80
CA GLN A 35 0.09 9.20 0.48
C GLN A 35 -0.34 10.53 1.09
N ILE A 36 0.51 11.12 1.92
CA ILE A 36 0.31 12.45 2.50
C ILE A 36 1.12 13.45 1.69
N ASP A 37 0.44 14.48 1.18
CA ASP A 37 1.10 15.58 0.49
C ASP A 37 1.89 16.43 1.51
N PRO A 38 3.21 16.64 1.32
CA PRO A 38 4.04 17.30 2.32
C PRO A 38 3.77 18.80 2.45
N ASP A 39 3.22 19.44 1.42
CA ASP A 39 2.96 20.88 1.40
C ASP A 39 1.59 21.21 2.02
N THR A 40 0.59 20.35 1.79
CA THR A 40 -0.80 20.56 2.24
C THR A 40 -1.21 19.71 3.43
N HIS A 41 -0.42 18.70 3.80
CA HIS A 41 -0.73 17.68 4.82
C HIS A 41 -2.03 16.92 4.58
N ARG A 42 -2.54 16.90 3.34
CA ARG A 42 -3.76 16.18 2.97
C ARG A 42 -3.43 14.83 2.35
N ALA A 43 -4.31 13.86 2.61
CA ALA A 43 -4.25 12.58 1.95
C ALA A 43 -4.63 12.74 0.46
N LYS A 44 -3.75 12.28 -0.42
CA LYS A 44 -3.86 12.46 -1.87
C LYS A 44 -4.41 11.23 -2.58
N SER A 45 -3.87 10.07 -2.23
CA SER A 45 -4.12 8.81 -2.92
C SER A 45 -3.80 7.64 -2.01
N ILE A 46 -4.33 6.47 -2.38
CA ILE A 46 -3.98 5.18 -1.77
C ILE A 46 -3.20 4.38 -2.79
N VAL A 47 -2.04 3.87 -2.38
CA VAL A 47 -1.16 3.01 -3.16
C VAL A 47 -1.17 1.63 -2.54
N GLU A 48 -1.40 0.61 -3.37
CA GLU A 48 -1.22 -0.79 -2.97
C GLU A 48 0.12 -1.28 -3.48
N ILE A 49 0.95 -1.79 -2.56
CA ILE A 49 2.25 -2.39 -2.84
C ILE A 49 2.10 -3.91 -2.77
N SER A 50 2.59 -4.59 -3.80
CA SER A 50 2.56 -6.05 -3.94
C SER A 50 3.88 -6.58 -4.47
N ARG A 51 4.15 -7.85 -4.23
CA ARG A 51 5.33 -8.54 -4.73
C ARG A 51 5.08 -9.16 -6.10
N ALA A 52 6.00 -8.92 -7.03
CA ALA A 52 6.04 -9.58 -8.33
C ALA A 52 6.73 -10.96 -8.24
N SER A 53 6.56 -11.77 -9.28
CA SER A 53 7.14 -13.13 -9.36
C SER A 53 8.67 -13.16 -9.29
N ASN A 54 9.34 -12.08 -9.70
CA ASN A 54 10.80 -11.91 -9.63
C ASN A 54 11.29 -11.40 -8.25
N GLY A 55 10.39 -11.32 -7.27
CA GLY A 55 10.65 -10.90 -5.90
C GLY A 55 10.77 -9.38 -5.68
N SER A 56 10.68 -8.53 -6.71
CA SER A 56 10.62 -7.08 -6.51
C SER A 56 9.23 -6.64 -6.06
N LEU A 57 9.16 -5.50 -5.40
CA LEU A 57 7.93 -4.82 -5.06
C LEU A 57 7.51 -3.88 -6.19
N HIS A 58 6.21 -3.91 -6.47
CA HIS A 58 5.50 -3.06 -7.41
C HIS A 58 4.36 -2.37 -6.68
N GLY A 59 3.90 -1.24 -7.21
CA GLY A 59 2.90 -0.44 -6.52
C GLY A 59 1.98 0.27 -7.48
N ARG A 60 0.68 0.22 -7.20
CA ARG A 60 -0.37 0.83 -8.04
C ARG A 60 -1.20 1.79 -7.23
N ILE A 61 -1.61 2.90 -7.85
CA ILE A 61 -2.60 3.80 -7.25
C ILE A 61 -3.97 3.10 -7.34
N VAL A 62 -4.55 2.72 -6.21
CA VAL A 62 -5.86 2.07 -6.16
C VAL A 62 -7.00 3.07 -5.97
N GLU A 63 -6.70 4.25 -5.42
CA GLU A 63 -7.70 5.28 -5.14
C GLU A 63 -7.09 6.69 -5.18
N LEU A 64 -7.84 7.65 -5.71
CA LEU A 64 -7.54 9.08 -5.63
C LEU A 64 -8.56 9.72 -4.68
N LEU A 65 -8.11 10.38 -3.63
CA LEU A 65 -9.00 10.83 -2.55
C LEU A 65 -9.67 12.18 -2.86
N ASN A 66 -8.97 13.07 -3.56
CA ASN A 66 -9.49 14.40 -3.93
C ASN A 66 -9.05 14.79 -5.36
N PRO A 67 -9.43 14.05 -6.40
CA PRO A 67 -9.03 14.36 -7.76
C PRO A 67 -9.75 15.61 -8.29
N SER A 68 -9.07 16.42 -9.10
CA SER A 68 -9.65 17.63 -9.72
C SER A 68 -10.74 17.33 -10.76
N ARG A 69 -10.75 16.12 -11.31
CA ARG A 69 -11.72 15.60 -12.27
C ARG A 69 -11.88 14.10 -12.11
N PRO A 70 -13.00 13.49 -12.53
CA PRO A 70 -13.15 12.04 -12.51
C PRO A 70 -12.09 11.36 -13.38
N ASN A 71 -11.45 10.32 -12.82
CA ASN A 71 -10.48 9.45 -13.49
C ASN A 71 -9.46 10.18 -14.39
N PRO A 72 -8.61 11.05 -13.81
CA PRO A 72 -7.61 11.77 -14.58
C PRO A 72 -6.61 10.80 -15.22
N THR A 73 -6.07 11.19 -16.37
CA THR A 73 -5.02 10.46 -17.08
C THR A 73 -3.65 11.10 -16.84
N CYS A 74 -2.56 10.35 -16.98
CA CYS A 74 -1.22 10.93 -16.95
C CYS A 74 -0.84 11.50 -18.32
N ASP A 75 -1.27 12.73 -18.60
CA ASP A 75 -0.97 13.47 -19.83
C ASP A 75 0.51 13.86 -19.96
N LYS A 76 1.17 14.14 -18.82
CA LYS A 76 2.59 14.52 -18.74
C LYS A 76 3.57 13.35 -18.79
N CYS A 77 3.11 12.12 -18.59
CA CYS A 77 3.97 10.93 -18.66
C CYS A 77 4.56 10.77 -20.07
N SER A 78 5.76 10.23 -20.17
CA SER A 78 6.47 10.01 -21.45
C SER A 78 6.70 8.53 -21.78
N ASP A 79 6.29 7.61 -20.91
CA ASP A 79 6.47 6.17 -21.07
C ASP A 79 5.15 5.44 -21.38
N ASP A 80 5.10 4.12 -21.15
CA ASP A 80 3.93 3.26 -21.38
C ASP A 80 2.67 3.68 -20.61
N ARG A 81 2.82 4.59 -19.63
CA ARG A 81 1.74 5.13 -18.80
C ARG A 81 1.18 6.44 -19.33
N LYS A 82 1.72 6.97 -20.44
CA LYS A 82 1.21 8.17 -21.12
C LYS A 82 -0.26 7.98 -21.52
N ASP A 83 -1.06 8.99 -21.20
CA ASP A 83 -2.50 9.08 -21.51
C ASP A 83 -3.32 7.90 -20.93
N LYS A 84 -2.78 7.18 -19.94
CA LYS A 84 -3.49 6.13 -19.20
C LYS A 84 -4.14 6.68 -17.94
N PRO A 85 -5.27 6.10 -17.48
CA PRO A 85 -5.87 6.43 -16.19
C PRO A 85 -4.88 6.34 -15.03
N ILE A 86 -4.90 7.33 -14.14
CA ILE A 86 -4.06 7.35 -12.93
C ILE A 86 -4.55 6.30 -11.93
N THR A 87 -5.87 6.13 -11.78
CA THR A 87 -6.40 5.02 -10.98
C THR A 87 -6.09 3.70 -11.69
N GLY A 88 -5.48 2.76 -10.96
CA GLY A 88 -4.95 1.51 -11.45
C GLY A 88 -3.56 1.61 -12.08
N MET A 89 -2.95 2.80 -12.16
CA MET A 89 -1.62 2.99 -12.72
C MET A 89 -0.54 2.41 -11.80
N GLU A 90 0.35 1.62 -12.38
CA GLU A 90 1.57 1.19 -11.70
C GLU A 90 2.55 2.36 -11.62
N ILE A 91 2.85 2.81 -10.39
CA ILE A 91 3.78 3.90 -10.15
C ILE A 91 5.11 3.42 -9.57
N ILE A 92 5.14 2.33 -8.79
CA ILE A 92 6.37 1.75 -8.24
C ILE A 92 6.78 0.55 -9.08
N ARG A 93 8.03 0.52 -9.55
CA ARG A 93 8.60 -0.58 -10.34
C ARG A 93 9.96 -1.00 -9.79
N ASP A 94 10.22 -2.30 -9.83
CA ASP A 94 11.51 -2.95 -9.58
C ASP A 94 12.16 -2.62 -8.22
N MET A 95 11.36 -2.31 -7.19
CA MET A 95 11.95 -2.03 -5.88
C MET A 95 12.39 -3.33 -5.19
N ARG A 96 13.65 -3.41 -4.78
CA ARG A 96 14.24 -4.63 -4.19
C ARG A 96 14.71 -4.37 -2.77
N ALA A 97 14.72 -5.40 -1.94
CA ALA A 97 15.23 -5.29 -0.57
C ALA A 97 16.69 -4.84 -0.56
N ASP A 98 17.00 -3.90 0.32
CA ASP A 98 18.32 -3.24 0.47
C ASP A 98 18.67 -3.08 1.96
N GLY A 99 18.43 -4.16 2.71
CA GLY A 99 18.59 -4.22 4.17
C GLY A 99 17.26 -4.43 4.91
N ALA A 100 17.36 -4.50 6.23
CA ALA A 100 16.18 -4.63 7.08
C ALA A 100 15.27 -3.41 6.91
N ASN A 101 14.00 -3.64 6.61
CA ASN A 101 12.98 -2.59 6.44
C ASN A 101 13.28 -1.59 5.31
N LYS A 102 14.17 -1.91 4.36
CA LYS A 102 14.64 -0.99 3.32
C LYS A 102 14.51 -1.61 1.95
N TRP A 103 14.13 -0.79 0.98
CA TRP A 103 14.09 -1.15 -0.43
C TRP A 103 14.67 -0.05 -1.32
N SER A 104 15.38 -0.43 -2.37
CA SER A 104 16.00 0.47 -3.34
C SER A 104 16.12 -0.17 -4.73
N GLY A 105 16.86 0.47 -5.63
CA GLY A 105 17.10 -0.01 -7.01
C GLY A 105 15.95 0.23 -7.99
N GLY A 106 14.74 0.42 -7.47
CA GLY A 106 13.54 0.71 -8.26
C GLY A 106 13.33 2.18 -8.58
N ASN A 107 12.17 2.44 -9.18
CA ASN A 107 11.74 3.79 -9.52
C ASN A 107 10.27 4.03 -9.16
N ILE A 108 9.93 5.31 -8.95
CA ILE A 108 8.56 5.74 -8.69
C ILE A 108 8.19 6.86 -9.66
N LEU A 109 7.08 6.69 -10.37
CA LEU A 109 6.45 7.73 -11.18
C LEU A 109 5.63 8.68 -10.29
N LYS A 110 5.77 9.99 -10.49
CA LYS A 110 4.83 11.01 -10.01
C LYS A 110 3.95 11.47 -11.18
N PRO A 111 2.69 10.99 -11.30
CA PRO A 111 1.85 11.28 -12.46
C PRO A 111 1.63 12.77 -12.72
N ASP A 112 1.44 13.57 -11.67
CA ASP A 112 1.20 15.02 -11.78
C ASP A 112 2.37 15.81 -12.39
N GLU A 113 3.58 15.25 -12.33
CA GLU A 113 4.78 15.82 -12.94
C GLU A 113 5.19 15.07 -14.22
N GLY A 114 4.64 13.88 -14.48
CA GLY A 114 5.08 13.01 -15.57
C GLY A 114 6.50 12.47 -15.41
N LYS A 115 7.07 12.54 -14.20
CA LYS A 115 8.49 12.25 -13.94
C LYS A 115 8.67 10.96 -13.17
N VAL A 116 9.68 10.20 -13.57
CA VAL A 116 10.13 8.97 -12.91
C VAL A 116 11.38 9.26 -12.09
N TYR A 117 11.35 8.91 -10.82
CA TYR A 117 12.44 9.15 -9.87
C TYR A 117 13.11 7.84 -9.52
N LYS A 118 14.45 7.84 -9.41
CA LYS A 118 15.14 6.76 -8.69
C LYS A 118 14.73 6.84 -7.23
N SER A 119 14.28 5.73 -6.67
CA SER A 119 13.59 5.77 -5.39
C SER A 119 14.12 4.77 -4.38
N LYS A 120 13.85 5.09 -3.12
CA LYS A 120 14.08 4.25 -1.96
C LYS A 120 12.83 4.26 -1.08
N MET A 121 12.59 3.16 -0.39
CA MET A 121 11.52 3.04 0.59
C MET A 121 12.09 2.49 1.90
N GLU A 122 11.63 3.01 3.03
CA GLU A 122 12.04 2.56 4.36
C GLU A 122 10.83 2.50 5.28
N LEU A 123 10.59 1.32 5.88
CA LEU A 123 9.60 1.22 6.95
C LEU A 123 10.18 1.84 8.22
N ILE A 124 9.41 2.76 8.79
CA ILE A 124 9.73 3.46 10.03
C ILE A 124 8.60 3.26 11.03
N GLU A 125 8.81 3.69 12.28
CA GLU A 125 7.81 3.63 13.36
C GLU A 125 7.19 2.22 13.50
N GLY A 126 8.05 1.19 13.52
CA GLY A 126 7.61 -0.20 13.66
C GLY A 126 6.74 -0.73 12.51
N GLY A 127 6.82 -0.08 11.34
CA GLY A 127 6.06 -0.46 10.15
C GLY A 127 4.77 0.33 9.94
N ALA A 128 4.41 1.24 10.85
CA ALA A 128 3.21 2.07 10.72
C ALA A 128 3.32 3.12 9.60
N LYS A 129 4.54 3.51 9.23
CA LYS A 129 4.80 4.49 8.18
C LYS A 129 5.87 3.99 7.21
N LEU A 130 5.74 4.44 5.96
CA LEU A 130 6.70 4.19 4.90
C LEU A 130 7.28 5.52 4.46
N GLN A 131 8.57 5.73 4.72
CA GLN A 131 9.29 6.86 4.15
C GLN A 131 9.68 6.51 2.70
N VAL A 132 9.25 7.33 1.76
CA VAL A 132 9.53 7.16 0.33
C VAL A 132 10.35 8.34 -0.17
N SER A 133 11.52 8.05 -0.71
CA SER A 133 12.45 9.05 -1.25
C SER A 133 12.56 8.93 -2.76
N GLY A 134 12.60 10.06 -3.47
CA GLY A 134 12.82 10.13 -4.91
C GLY A 134 13.92 11.14 -5.24
N CYS A 135 14.85 10.76 -6.10
CA CYS A 135 16.00 11.58 -6.48
C CYS A 135 16.08 11.81 -7.99
N ILE A 136 16.45 13.03 -8.39
CA ILE A 136 16.92 13.37 -9.74
C ILE A 136 18.32 13.95 -9.59
N MET A 137 19.31 13.28 -10.19
CA MET A 137 20.74 13.63 -10.06
C MET A 137 21.14 13.75 -8.58
N PHE A 138 21.38 14.98 -8.10
CA PHE A 138 21.82 15.29 -6.73
C PHE A 138 20.70 15.84 -5.82
N ILE A 139 19.49 16.03 -6.34
CA ILE A 139 18.35 16.55 -5.57
C ILE A 139 17.43 15.39 -5.21
N CYS A 140 17.29 15.13 -3.90
CA CYS A 140 16.38 14.14 -3.35
C CYS A 140 15.28 14.81 -2.54
N LYS A 141 14.06 14.29 -2.64
CA LYS A 141 12.93 14.65 -1.78
C LYS A 141 12.33 13.39 -1.17
N SER A 142 11.80 13.53 0.04
CA SER A 142 11.17 12.43 0.78
C SER A 142 9.75 12.82 1.16
N GLN A 143 8.89 11.82 1.23
CA GLN A 143 7.50 11.91 1.68
C GLN A 143 7.21 10.71 2.59
N THR A 144 6.27 10.87 3.51
CA THR A 144 5.88 9.80 4.43
C THR A 144 4.48 9.33 4.09
N TRP A 145 4.31 8.03 3.93
CA TRP A 145 3.02 7.39 3.72
C TRP A 145 2.58 6.68 4.98
N GLU A 146 1.28 6.67 5.22
CA GLU A 146 0.68 6.03 6.40
C GLU A 146 0.09 4.67 6.01
N ARG A 147 0.36 3.64 6.82
CA ARG A 147 -0.25 2.33 6.60
C ARG A 147 -1.75 2.41 6.84
N MET A 148 -2.52 1.67 6.05
CA MET A 148 -3.97 1.50 6.22
C MET A 148 -4.31 0.26 7.02
#